data_AF-A0A1R3HSN5-F1
#
_entry.id   AF-A0A1R3HSN5-F1
#
_cell.length_a   1.000
_cell.length_b   1.000
_cell.length_c   1.000
_cell.angle_alpha   90.00
_cell.angle_beta   90.00
_cell.angle_gamma   90.00
#
_symmetry.space_group_name_H-M   'P 1'
#
loop_
_entity.id
_entity.type
_entity.pdbx_description
1 polymer ?
#
loop_
_entity_poly.entity_id
_entity_poly.type
_entity_poly.pdbx_seq_one_letter_code
_entity_poly.pdbx_strand_id
1 'polypeptide(L)'
;MAYFEFLPVKKDCETMTEKESIELKTNNEDIEPVDLVDVKLGKCYELLVTTFTGLYRYRVGDILMVSGFHNMTPQFKFVERQNVVLSIEADKTSEADLLKAVTEAKTLLDPLGFILTGYTSYGDTSSTPGHYVIFWELKAKEGNHVKELDPKVMLECCSRMEESLSYIYKSYRKENAIGALEIRVVQQGSFDALMDYHVSQGASMSQYKTPSCIKSKEALKILDSRAIGKFFSPKTPFICD
;
A
#
# COMPACT_ATOMS: atom_id res chain seq x y z
N MET A 1 13.01 28.62 -6.28
CA MET A 1 11.71 29.09 -5.76
C MET A 1 10.61 28.33 -6.49
N ALA A 2 9.62 27.82 -5.77
CA ALA A 2 8.53 27.03 -6.33
C ALA A 2 7.19 27.58 -5.85
N TYR A 3 6.18 27.50 -6.71
CA TYR A 3 4.80 27.81 -6.39
C TYR A 3 4.04 26.50 -6.16
N PHE A 4 3.18 26.47 -5.14
CA PHE A 4 2.48 25.28 -4.70
C PHE A 4 0.97 25.51 -4.77
N GLU A 5 0.30 24.64 -5.50
CA GLU A 5 -1.16 24.54 -5.55
C GLU A 5 -1.57 23.16 -5.00
N PHE A 6 -2.82 23.04 -4.58
CA PHE A 6 -3.33 21.88 -3.87
C PHE A 6 -4.64 21.45 -4.48
N LEU A 7 -4.69 20.27 -5.09
CA LEU A 7 -5.92 19.73 -5.67
C LEU A 7 -6.69 18.97 -4.58
N PRO A 8 -7.92 19.39 -4.21
CA PRO A 8 -8.72 18.70 -3.20
C PRO A 8 -8.96 17.22 -3.54
N VAL A 9 -8.74 16.34 -2.56
CA VAL A 9 -9.01 14.90 -2.68
C VAL A 9 -10.17 14.51 -1.78
N LYS A 10 -11.16 13.81 -2.35
CA LYS A 10 -12.28 13.20 -1.62
C LYS A 10 -11.78 11.95 -0.87
N LYS A 11 -10.94 12.13 0.14
CA LYS A 11 -10.50 11.06 1.04
C LYS A 11 -10.90 11.44 2.47
N ASP A 12 -11.57 10.52 3.16
CA ASP A 12 -11.98 10.70 4.55
C ASP A 12 -10.74 10.64 5.45
N CYS A 13 -10.13 11.81 5.66
CA CYS A 13 -8.96 11.97 6.52
C CYS A 13 -9.33 12.37 7.96
N GLU A 14 -10.62 12.40 8.30
CA GLU A 14 -11.10 12.81 9.63
C GLU A 14 -11.14 11.63 10.62
N THR A 15 -10.49 11.79 11.77
CA THR A 15 -10.80 11.06 12.99
C THR A 15 -12.24 11.36 13.40
N MET A 16 -13.07 10.30 13.41
CA MET A 16 -14.38 10.17 14.05
C MET A 16 -14.87 11.40 14.85
N THR A 17 -15.71 12.22 14.23
CA THR A 17 -16.86 12.83 14.90
C THR A 17 -18.01 12.88 13.90
N GLU A 18 -19.05 12.09 14.18
CA GLU A 18 -20.32 12.11 13.49
C GLU A 18 -20.91 13.52 13.51
N LYS A 19 -21.05 14.13 12.33
CA LYS A 19 -22.22 14.89 11.85
C LYS A 19 -21.77 15.79 10.70
N GLU A 20 -22.00 15.29 9.48
CA GLU A 20 -22.53 16.01 8.32
C GLU A 20 -22.37 15.09 7.10
N SER A 21 -23.05 13.94 7.16
CA SER A 21 -23.42 13.18 5.97
C SER A 21 -24.63 13.86 5.32
N ILE A 22 -24.64 13.90 3.98
CA ILE A 22 -25.53 14.62 3.04
C ILE A 22 -24.77 15.85 2.53
N GLU A 23 -24.11 15.84 1.36
CA GLU A 23 -24.65 15.53 0.03
C GLU A 23 -23.50 15.44 -1.00
N LEU A 24 -23.80 14.94 -2.22
CA LEU A 24 -22.99 15.00 -3.45
C LEU A 24 -22.15 13.76 -3.82
N LYS A 25 -22.88 12.72 -4.25
CA LYS A 25 -22.40 11.81 -5.29
C LYS A 25 -22.39 12.51 -6.65
N THR A 26 -21.29 12.33 -7.38
CA THR A 26 -21.11 12.49 -8.84
C THR A 26 -21.16 13.91 -9.38
N ASN A 27 -19.98 14.42 -9.78
CA ASN A 27 -19.69 14.93 -11.12
C ASN A 27 -18.17 15.13 -11.23
N ASN A 28 -17.61 14.86 -12.41
CA ASN A 28 -16.31 15.41 -12.83
C ASN A 28 -16.48 16.93 -12.99
N GLU A 29 -16.68 17.62 -11.88
CA GLU A 29 -16.45 19.06 -11.83
C GLU A 29 -14.94 19.24 -11.89
N ASP A 30 -14.47 20.18 -12.72
CA ASP A 30 -13.09 20.63 -12.70
C ASP A 30 -12.81 21.15 -11.30
N ILE A 31 -12.31 20.27 -10.42
CA ILE A 31 -11.92 20.64 -9.07
C ILE A 31 -10.73 21.58 -9.24
N GLU A 32 -10.96 22.88 -9.08
CA GLU A 32 -9.90 23.86 -9.20
C GLU A 32 -8.90 23.68 -8.06
N PRO A 33 -7.59 23.68 -8.36
CA PRO A 33 -6.58 23.72 -7.32
C PRO A 33 -6.73 24.97 -6.46
N VAL A 34 -6.48 24.81 -5.16
CA VAL A 34 -6.45 25.91 -4.20
C VAL A 34 -5.00 26.34 -3.96
N ASP A 35 -4.82 27.62 -3.65
CA ASP A 35 -3.50 28.16 -3.31
C ASP A 35 -3.04 27.68 -1.92
N LEU A 36 -1.74 27.78 -1.66
CA LEU A 36 -1.11 27.39 -0.40
C LEU A 36 -1.81 27.98 0.85
N VAL A 37 -2.36 29.19 0.74
CA VAL A 37 -2.99 29.89 1.87
C VAL A 37 -4.46 29.52 2.08
N ASP A 38 -5.09 28.86 1.10
CA ASP A 38 -6.52 28.54 1.09
C ASP A 38 -6.82 27.07 1.45
N VAL A 39 -5.78 26.30 1.80
CA VAL A 39 -5.92 24.92 2.28
C VAL A 39 -6.64 24.89 3.63
N LYS A 40 -7.43 23.84 3.86
CA LYS A 40 -8.28 23.70 5.06
C LYS A 40 -7.75 22.63 5.99
N LEU A 41 -7.75 22.92 7.30
CA LEU A 41 -7.33 21.99 8.35
C LEU A 41 -8.10 20.66 8.24
N GLY A 42 -7.40 19.53 8.37
CA GLY A 42 -7.98 18.18 8.29
C GLY A 42 -8.32 17.70 6.88
N LYS A 43 -8.25 18.55 5.85
CA LYS A 43 -8.51 18.15 4.46
C LYS A 43 -7.24 17.64 3.78
N CYS A 44 -7.45 16.73 2.83
CA CYS A 44 -6.41 16.06 2.06
C CYS A 44 -6.35 16.61 0.63
N TYR A 45 -5.13 16.83 0.13
CA TYR A 45 -4.86 17.46 -1.16
C TYR A 45 -3.74 16.73 -1.92
N GLU A 46 -3.85 16.63 -3.24
CA GLU A 46 -2.75 16.25 -4.13
C GLU A 46 -1.88 17.49 -4.40
N LEU A 47 -0.57 17.36 -4.24
CA LEU A 47 0.37 18.46 -4.42
C LEU A 47 0.64 18.74 -5.92
N LEU A 48 0.45 20.00 -6.31
CA LEU A 48 0.84 20.55 -7.61
C LEU A 48 2.01 21.52 -7.42
N VAL A 49 3.03 21.41 -8.26
CA VAL A 49 4.22 22.26 -8.18
C VAL A 49 4.48 22.95 -9.51
N THR A 50 4.70 24.26 -9.45
CA THR A 50 5.27 25.04 -10.53
C THR A 50 6.67 25.51 -10.13
N THR A 51 7.70 25.13 -10.89
CA THR A 51 9.11 25.46 -10.59
C THR A 51 9.71 26.38 -11.65
N PHE A 52 10.73 27.14 -11.25
CA PHE A 52 11.52 27.95 -12.19
C PHE A 52 12.27 27.13 -13.26
N THR A 53 12.37 25.80 -13.09
CA THR A 53 13.03 24.87 -14.03
C THR A 53 12.07 24.31 -15.09
N GLY A 54 10.86 24.87 -15.22
CA GLY A 54 9.93 24.54 -16.30
C GLY A 54 8.91 23.44 -15.99
N LEU A 55 8.72 23.08 -14.71
CA LEU A 55 7.54 22.31 -14.31
C LEU A 55 6.37 23.29 -14.13
N TYR A 56 5.24 23.04 -14.78
CA TYR A 56 4.04 23.89 -14.70
C TYR A 56 2.86 23.04 -14.22
N ARG A 57 2.31 23.39 -13.06
CA ARG A 57 1.20 22.66 -12.40
C ARG A 57 1.44 21.14 -12.41
N TYR A 58 2.68 20.75 -12.14
CA TYR A 58 3.09 19.34 -12.19
C TYR A 58 2.49 18.60 -11.00
N ARG A 59 1.71 17.57 -11.29
CA ARG A 59 1.19 16.62 -10.29
C ARG A 59 2.33 15.82 -9.72
N VAL A 60 2.71 16.14 -8.48
CA VAL A 60 3.72 15.37 -7.75
C VAL A 60 3.19 13.97 -7.44
N GLY A 61 1.86 13.84 -7.31
CA GLY A 61 1.18 12.63 -6.91
C GLY A 61 1.22 12.39 -5.40
N ASP A 62 1.83 13.27 -4.61
CA ASP A 62 1.83 13.15 -3.15
C ASP A 62 0.51 13.70 -2.58
N ILE A 63 -0.11 12.94 -1.69
CA ILE A 63 -1.31 13.33 -0.94
C ILE A 63 -0.89 13.82 0.45
N LEU A 64 -1.30 15.04 0.77
CA LEU A 64 -0.94 15.75 1.99
C LEU A 64 -2.20 16.13 2.76
N MET A 65 -2.22 15.84 4.07
CA MET A 65 -3.27 16.29 4.97
C MET A 65 -2.80 17.53 5.72
N VAL A 66 -3.59 18.60 5.73
CA VAL A 66 -3.29 19.79 6.54
C VAL A 66 -3.43 19.43 8.02
N SER A 67 -2.31 19.42 8.74
CA SER A 67 -2.26 19.05 10.16
C SER A 67 -2.24 20.24 11.11
N GLY A 68 -1.99 21.45 10.59
CA GLY A 68 -1.89 22.66 11.39
C GLY A 68 -1.39 23.84 10.57
N PHE A 69 -1.17 24.97 11.23
CA PHE A 69 -0.58 26.17 10.64
C PHE A 69 0.45 26.75 11.62
N HIS A 70 1.59 27.16 11.09
CA HIS A 70 2.55 27.99 11.80
C HIS A 70 2.45 29.41 11.23
N ASN A 71 1.81 30.31 11.98
CA ASN A 71 1.32 31.59 11.47
C ASN A 71 0.40 31.35 10.26
N MET A 72 0.73 31.93 9.10
CA MET A 72 -0.02 31.72 7.84
C MET A 72 0.54 30.57 6.98
N THR A 73 1.58 29.87 7.43
CA THR A 73 2.18 28.76 6.66
C THR A 73 1.53 27.43 7.06
N PRO A 74 0.90 26.70 6.13
CA PRO A 74 0.31 25.40 6.44
C PRO A 74 1.38 24.36 6.78
N GLN A 75 1.03 23.46 7.68
CA GLN A 75 1.80 22.27 8.02
C GLN A 75 1.07 21.05 7.50
N PHE A 76 1.83 20.13 6.89
CA PHE A 76 1.26 18.94 6.26
C PHE A 76 1.78 17.66 6.90
N LYS A 77 0.87 16.72 7.10
CA LYS A 77 1.20 15.31 7.32
C LYS A 77 1.17 14.60 5.96
N PHE A 78 2.27 13.95 5.59
CA PHE A 78 2.29 13.08 4.42
C PHE A 78 1.32 11.91 4.63
N VAL A 79 0.42 11.69 3.67
CA VAL A 79 -0.58 10.61 3.71
C VAL A 79 -0.08 9.44 2.89
N GLU A 80 0.09 9.64 1.58
CA GLU A 80 0.53 8.63 0.64
C GLU A 80 0.98 9.28 -0.67
N ARG A 81 1.49 8.50 -1.61
CA ARG A 81 1.56 8.87 -3.01
C ARG A 81 0.38 8.21 -3.73
N GLN A 82 -0.37 8.95 -4.54
CA GLN A 82 -1.54 8.52 -5.30
C GLN A 82 -1.14 7.52 -6.38
N ASN A 83 -0.86 6.29 -5.94
CA ASN A 83 -0.58 5.14 -6.76
C ASN A 83 -1.46 3.99 -6.27
N VAL A 84 -2.31 3.49 -7.17
CA VAL A 84 -2.95 2.18 -6.96
C VAL A 84 -1.83 1.14 -7.06
N VAL A 85 -1.58 0.46 -5.94
CA VAL A 85 -0.50 -0.54 -5.83
C VAL A 85 -1.00 -1.89 -6.33
N LEU A 86 -2.23 -2.26 -5.99
CA LEU A 86 -2.88 -3.48 -6.47
C LEU A 86 -4.29 -3.17 -6.97
N SER A 87 -4.68 -3.85 -8.05
CA SER A 87 -6.02 -3.78 -8.61
C SER A 87 -6.32 -5.07 -9.35
N ILE A 88 -7.41 -5.73 -8.94
CA ILE A 88 -8.04 -6.83 -9.66
C ILE A 88 -9.53 -6.48 -9.76
N GLU A 89 -10.12 -6.69 -10.93
CA GLU A 89 -11.44 -6.16 -11.29
C GLU A 89 -11.52 -4.64 -11.07
N ALA A 90 -12.51 -4.16 -10.31
CA ALA A 90 -12.65 -2.75 -9.96
C ALA A 90 -12.10 -2.40 -8.56
N ASP A 91 -11.50 -3.35 -7.84
CA ASP A 91 -10.81 -3.03 -6.58
C ASP A 91 -9.58 -2.17 -6.83
N LYS A 92 -9.34 -1.21 -5.94
CA LYS A 92 -8.17 -0.35 -5.95
C LYS A 92 -7.60 -0.30 -4.55
N THR A 93 -6.50 -1.01 -4.34
CA THR A 93 -5.78 -1.00 -3.07
C THR A 93 -4.60 -0.03 -3.16
N SER A 94 -4.60 0.97 -2.27
CA SER A 94 -3.52 1.95 -2.16
C SER A 94 -2.30 1.38 -1.44
N GLU A 95 -1.17 2.09 -1.51
CA GLU A 95 0.01 1.74 -0.72
C GLU A 95 -0.26 1.79 0.78
N ALA A 96 -1.05 2.78 1.22
CA ALA A 96 -1.41 2.94 2.63
C ALA A 96 -2.29 1.79 3.13
N ASP A 97 -3.26 1.34 2.33
CA ASP A 97 -4.12 0.20 2.68
C ASP A 97 -3.31 -1.09 2.76
N LEU A 98 -2.39 -1.31 1.82
CA LEU A 98 -1.50 -2.47 1.83
C LEU A 98 -0.57 -2.44 3.04
N LEU A 99 0.06 -1.29 3.33
CA LEU A 99 0.93 -1.12 4.49
C LEU A 99 0.17 -1.38 5.79
N LYS A 100 -1.06 -0.88 5.92
CA LYS A 100 -1.94 -1.14 7.06
C LYS A 100 -2.22 -2.64 7.20
N ALA A 101 -2.64 -3.31 6.13
CA ALA A 101 -2.94 -4.73 6.14
C ALA A 101 -1.72 -5.59 6.53
N VAL A 102 -0.54 -5.27 5.99
CA VAL A 102 0.72 -5.93 6.36
C VAL A 102 1.06 -5.68 7.83
N THR A 103 0.87 -4.46 8.32
CA THR A 103 1.14 -4.10 9.72
C THR A 103 0.25 -4.87 10.69
N GLU A 104 -1.05 -4.97 10.38
CA GLU A 104 -2.02 -5.73 11.18
C GLU A 104 -1.67 -7.23 11.23
N ALA A 105 -1.33 -7.84 10.08
CA ALA A 105 -0.97 -9.25 10.02
C ALA A 105 0.38 -9.55 10.69
N LYS A 106 1.36 -8.64 10.58
CA LYS A 106 2.68 -8.75 11.23
C LYS A 106 2.57 -8.88 12.74
N THR A 107 1.55 -8.31 13.39
CA THR A 107 1.36 -8.44 14.85
C THR A 107 1.26 -9.88 15.34
N LEU A 108 0.82 -10.81 14.47
CA LEU A 108 0.75 -12.24 14.78
C LEU A 108 2.13 -12.92 14.82
N LEU A 109 3.12 -12.33 14.13
CA LEU A 109 4.50 -12.82 14.08
C LEU A 109 5.36 -12.33 15.25
N ASP A 110 5.02 -11.18 15.84
CA ASP A 110 5.81 -10.55 16.90
C ASP A 110 6.02 -11.44 18.14
N PRO A 111 4.99 -12.15 18.68
CA PRO A 111 5.14 -13.05 19.83
C PRO A 111 6.00 -14.29 19.52
N LEU A 112 6.03 -14.70 18.25
CA LEU A 112 6.80 -15.86 17.81
C LEU A 112 8.29 -15.55 17.66
N GLY A 113 8.61 -14.25 17.56
CA GLY A 113 9.97 -13.76 17.43
C GLY A 113 10.45 -13.68 15.98
N PHE A 114 9.54 -13.52 15.02
CA PHE A 114 9.91 -13.20 13.64
C PHE A 114 9.88 -11.68 13.41
N ILE A 115 10.71 -11.20 12.50
CA ILE A 115 10.76 -9.83 12.01
C ILE A 115 10.52 -9.88 10.50
N LEU A 116 9.52 -9.16 10.02
CA LEU A 116 9.35 -8.88 8.59
C LEU A 116 10.41 -7.85 8.17
N THR A 117 11.39 -8.27 7.37
CA THR A 117 12.51 -7.43 6.89
C THR A 117 12.17 -6.71 5.58
N GLY A 118 11.32 -7.31 4.76
CA GLY A 118 10.87 -6.72 3.50
C GLY A 118 9.56 -7.35 3.03
N TYR A 119 8.77 -6.55 2.30
CA TYR A 119 7.61 -7.06 1.58
C TYR A 119 7.43 -6.33 0.24
N THR A 120 6.75 -7.00 -0.68
CA THR A 120 6.24 -6.43 -1.94
C THR A 120 5.01 -7.21 -2.36
N SER A 121 4.31 -6.75 -3.39
CA SER A 121 3.06 -7.34 -3.84
C SER A 121 2.96 -7.47 -5.36
N TYR A 122 2.00 -8.25 -5.81
CA TYR A 122 1.65 -8.41 -7.21
C TYR A 122 0.19 -8.87 -7.33
N GLY A 123 -0.52 -8.37 -8.33
CA GLY A 123 -1.87 -8.82 -8.66
C GLY A 123 -1.82 -9.96 -9.66
N ASP A 124 -2.09 -11.19 -9.22
CA ASP A 124 -2.07 -12.37 -10.06
C ASP A 124 -3.33 -12.50 -10.89
N THR A 125 -3.20 -12.27 -12.19
CA THR A 125 -4.27 -12.45 -13.19
C THR A 125 -4.10 -13.72 -14.02
N SER A 126 -3.14 -14.58 -13.67
CA SER A 126 -2.99 -15.88 -14.33
C SER A 126 -4.01 -16.91 -13.84
N SER A 127 -4.55 -16.72 -12.63
CA SER A 127 -5.66 -17.51 -12.09
C SER A 127 -7.02 -16.86 -12.39
N THR A 128 -8.07 -17.67 -12.42
CA THR A 128 -9.46 -17.20 -12.49
C THR A 128 -10.27 -17.75 -11.32
N PRO A 129 -10.70 -16.92 -10.35
CA PRO A 129 -10.49 -15.47 -10.27
C PRO A 129 -9.02 -15.09 -10.01
N GLY A 130 -8.62 -13.88 -10.39
CA GLY A 130 -7.32 -13.31 -10.03
C GLY A 130 -7.23 -13.04 -8.53
N HIS A 131 -6.04 -12.98 -7.95
CA HIS A 131 -5.86 -12.74 -6.51
C HIS A 131 -4.59 -11.94 -6.18
N TYR A 132 -4.51 -11.41 -4.96
CA TYR A 132 -3.33 -10.69 -4.49
C TYR A 132 -2.27 -11.65 -3.97
N VAL A 133 -1.03 -11.44 -4.39
CA VAL A 133 0.15 -12.17 -3.93
C VAL A 133 1.07 -11.20 -3.20
N ILE A 134 1.41 -11.50 -1.96
CA ILE A 134 2.29 -10.68 -1.12
C ILE A 134 3.54 -11.50 -0.78
N PHE A 135 4.71 -11.00 -1.14
CA PHE A 135 5.99 -11.64 -0.81
C PHE A 135 6.51 -11.12 0.52
N TRP A 136 6.85 -12.02 1.44
CA TRP A 136 7.36 -11.68 2.77
C TRP A 136 8.75 -12.28 2.97
N GLU A 137 9.73 -11.45 3.31
CA GLU A 137 11.03 -11.90 3.80
C GLU A 137 11.06 -11.79 5.33
N LEU A 138 11.30 -12.93 5.99
CA LEU A 138 11.24 -13.04 7.45
C LEU A 138 12.61 -13.38 8.02
N LYS A 139 12.95 -12.77 9.15
CA LYS A 139 14.16 -13.05 9.93
C LYS A 139 13.78 -13.41 11.37
N ALA A 140 14.38 -14.43 11.95
CA ALA A 140 14.22 -14.72 13.38
C ALA A 140 14.97 -13.68 14.23
N LYS A 141 14.38 -13.26 15.36
CA LYS A 141 15.06 -12.43 16.37
C LYS A 141 16.27 -13.18 16.92
N GLU A 142 17.37 -12.45 17.13
CA GLU A 142 18.62 -12.99 17.68
C GLU A 142 18.36 -13.68 19.03
N GLY A 143 18.92 -14.89 19.20
CA GLY A 143 18.75 -15.71 20.39
C GLY A 143 17.63 -16.76 20.32
N ASN A 144 16.75 -16.73 19.32
CA ASN A 144 15.89 -17.87 19.01
C ASN A 144 16.63 -18.83 18.06
N HIS A 145 16.73 -20.11 18.44
CA HIS A 145 16.99 -21.18 17.46
C HIS A 145 15.95 -21.08 16.33
N VAL A 146 16.30 -21.53 15.12
CA VAL A 146 15.42 -21.53 13.94
C VAL A 146 14.06 -22.12 14.33
N LYS A 147 13.09 -21.24 14.62
CA LYS A 147 11.71 -21.66 14.82
C LYS A 147 11.17 -21.90 13.43
N GLU A 148 10.76 -23.13 13.18
CA GLU A 148 10.03 -23.45 11.97
C GLU A 148 8.76 -22.61 11.94
N LEU A 149 8.47 -22.02 10.78
CA LEU A 149 7.32 -21.15 10.61
C LEU A 149 6.06 -22.02 10.59
N ASP A 150 5.23 -21.92 11.62
CA ASP A 150 3.97 -22.69 11.68
C ASP A 150 3.05 -22.26 10.53
N PRO A 151 2.69 -23.17 9.60
CA PRO A 151 1.77 -22.89 8.51
C PRO A 151 0.45 -22.27 8.98
N LYS A 152 -0.05 -22.66 10.16
CA LYS A 152 -1.32 -22.14 10.70
C LYS A 152 -1.26 -20.64 10.98
N VAL A 153 -0.11 -20.16 11.47
CA VAL A 153 0.11 -18.73 11.72
C VAL A 153 0.10 -17.96 10.40
N MET A 154 0.70 -18.52 9.34
CA MET A 154 0.72 -17.88 8.04
C MET A 154 -0.66 -17.81 7.38
N LEU A 155 -1.49 -18.85 7.55
CA LEU A 155 -2.89 -18.82 7.12
C LEU A 155 -3.70 -17.74 7.87
N GLU A 156 -3.44 -17.56 9.16
CA GLU A 156 -4.06 -16.51 9.96
C GLU A 156 -3.56 -15.12 9.55
N CYS A 157 -2.28 -14.98 9.18
CA CYS A 157 -1.74 -13.74 8.60
C CYS A 157 -2.46 -13.39 7.30
N CYS A 158 -2.70 -14.36 6.41
CA CYS A 158 -3.45 -14.13 5.17
C CYS A 158 -4.87 -13.62 5.49
N SER A 159 -5.56 -14.26 6.45
CA SER A 159 -6.90 -13.85 6.89
C SER A 159 -6.92 -12.43 7.46
N ARG A 160 -5.97 -12.12 8.36
CA ARG A 160 -5.85 -10.79 8.98
C ARG A 160 -5.54 -9.69 7.97
N MET A 161 -4.75 -9.99 6.95
CA MET A 161 -4.51 -9.06 5.83
C MET A 161 -5.83 -8.77 5.10
N GLU A 162 -6.58 -9.80 4.68
CA GLU A 162 -7.86 -9.61 3.97
C GLU A 162 -8.90 -8.85 4.80
N GLU A 163 -8.95 -9.09 6.12
CA GLU A 163 -9.81 -8.36 7.05
C GLU A 163 -9.48 -6.86 7.15
N SER A 164 -8.22 -6.49 6.87
CA SER A 164 -7.73 -5.12 6.98
C SER A 164 -7.85 -4.31 5.70
N LEU A 165 -8.16 -4.97 4.57
CA LEU A 165 -8.37 -4.34 3.26
C LEU A 165 -9.72 -3.61 3.17
N SER A 166 -9.93 -2.93 2.04
CA SER A 166 -11.12 -2.11 1.79
C SER A 166 -12.41 -2.95 1.76
N TYR A 167 -13.56 -2.31 2.01
CA TYR A 167 -14.87 -2.94 1.83
C TYR A 167 -15.06 -3.49 0.40
N ILE A 168 -14.57 -2.76 -0.61
CA ILE A 168 -14.67 -3.15 -2.02
C ILE A 168 -13.93 -4.47 -2.28
N TYR A 169 -12.69 -4.59 -1.80
CA TYR A 169 -11.93 -5.84 -1.87
C TYR A 169 -12.72 -7.01 -1.24
N LYS A 170 -13.23 -6.81 -0.02
CA LYS A 170 -13.97 -7.86 0.71
C LYS A 170 -15.25 -8.28 -0.01
N SER A 171 -15.99 -7.33 -0.59
CA SER A 171 -17.20 -7.60 -1.38
C SER A 171 -16.87 -8.49 -2.58
N TYR A 172 -15.86 -8.13 -3.37
CA TYR A 172 -15.41 -8.93 -4.51
C TYR A 172 -14.84 -10.30 -4.11
N ARG A 173 -14.19 -10.39 -2.94
CA ARG A 173 -13.72 -11.66 -2.36
C ARG A 173 -14.90 -12.57 -1.97
N LYS A 174 -16.00 -12.01 -1.44
CA LYS A 174 -17.24 -12.73 -1.09
C LYS A 174 -18.01 -13.18 -2.34
N GLU A 175 -18.01 -12.37 -3.39
CA GLU A 175 -18.62 -12.67 -4.69
C GLU A 175 -17.77 -13.59 -5.57
N ASN A 176 -16.60 -14.03 -5.09
CA ASN A 176 -15.65 -14.87 -5.83
C ASN A 176 -15.12 -14.23 -7.13
N ALA A 177 -15.15 -12.90 -7.22
CA ALA A 177 -14.54 -12.11 -8.29
C ALA A 177 -13.03 -11.91 -8.03
N ILE A 178 -12.62 -11.92 -6.76
CA ILE A 178 -11.21 -11.96 -6.33
C ILE A 178 -10.97 -13.27 -5.58
N GLY A 179 -9.88 -13.96 -5.91
CA GLY A 179 -9.45 -15.20 -5.24
C GLY A 179 -8.82 -14.95 -3.87
N ALA A 180 -8.48 -16.02 -3.16
CA ALA A 180 -7.85 -15.93 -1.84
C ALA A 180 -6.49 -15.23 -1.90
N LEU A 181 -6.27 -14.24 -1.03
CA LEU A 181 -4.96 -13.62 -0.86
C LEU A 181 -3.89 -14.68 -0.55
N GLU A 182 -2.77 -14.60 -1.26
CA GLU A 182 -1.62 -15.47 -1.10
C GLU A 182 -0.47 -14.70 -0.42
N ILE A 183 0.11 -15.26 0.65
CA ILE A 183 1.42 -14.86 1.17
C ILE A 183 2.46 -15.87 0.71
N ARG A 184 3.48 -15.39 -0.01
CA ARG A 184 4.68 -16.15 -0.39
C ARG A 184 5.84 -15.76 0.50
N VAL A 185 6.26 -16.67 1.38
CA VAL A 185 7.46 -16.44 2.20
C VAL A 185 8.68 -16.73 1.35
N VAL A 186 9.62 -15.80 1.31
CA VAL A 186 10.87 -15.92 0.54
C VAL A 186 12.08 -16.10 1.46
N GLN A 187 13.16 -16.67 0.91
CA GLN A 187 14.42 -16.83 1.62
C GLN A 187 15.02 -15.47 2.02
N GLN A 188 15.80 -15.45 3.10
CA GLN A 188 16.56 -14.27 3.48
C GLN A 188 17.54 -13.85 2.36
N GLY A 189 17.64 -12.56 2.08
CA GLY A 189 18.44 -11.99 0.97
C GLY A 189 17.72 -12.03 -0.39
N SER A 190 16.41 -12.31 -0.42
CA SER A 190 15.63 -12.26 -1.66
C SER A 190 15.40 -10.83 -2.12
N PHE A 191 15.16 -9.91 -1.19
CA PHE A 191 15.05 -8.48 -1.52
C PHE A 191 16.38 -7.84 -1.90
N ASP A 192 17.50 -8.36 -1.40
CA ASP A 192 18.84 -7.95 -1.86
C ASP A 192 19.07 -8.37 -3.31
N ALA A 193 18.73 -9.62 -3.67
CA ALA A 193 18.80 -10.08 -5.06
C ALA A 193 17.86 -9.29 -6.00
N LEU A 194 16.70 -8.88 -5.50
CA LEU A 194 15.78 -8.00 -6.23
C LEU A 194 16.38 -6.61 -6.44
N MET A 195 17.04 -6.06 -5.42
CA MET A 195 17.77 -4.79 -5.52
C MET A 195 18.90 -4.89 -6.56
N ASP A 196 19.74 -5.93 -6.48
CA ASP A 196 20.83 -6.16 -7.44
C ASP A 196 20.31 -6.24 -8.88
N TYR A 197 19.16 -6.89 -9.09
CA TYR A 197 18.48 -6.91 -10.38
C TYR A 197 18.12 -5.50 -10.85
N HIS A 198 17.43 -4.71 -10.04
CA HIS A 198 17.06 -3.34 -10.43
C HIS A 198 18.27 -2.44 -10.68
N VAL A 199 19.34 -2.59 -9.87
CA VAL A 199 20.61 -1.88 -10.05
C VAL A 199 21.26 -2.28 -11.37
N SER A 200 21.25 -3.56 -11.73
CA SER A 200 21.75 -4.04 -13.03
C SER A 200 20.97 -3.48 -14.22
N GLN A 201 19.69 -3.12 -14.01
CA GLN A 201 18.84 -2.45 -14.99
C GLN A 201 19.02 -0.92 -14.99
N GLY A 202 19.98 -0.39 -14.24
CA GLY A 202 20.32 1.03 -14.21
C GLY A 202 19.69 1.83 -13.08
N ALA A 203 19.03 1.19 -12.10
CA ALA A 203 18.57 1.89 -10.90
C ALA A 203 19.75 2.36 -10.04
N SER A 204 19.63 3.54 -9.44
CA SER A 204 20.62 4.05 -8.49
C SER A 204 20.57 3.27 -7.17
N MET A 205 21.70 2.70 -6.75
CA MET A 205 21.80 2.00 -5.47
C MET A 205 21.43 2.89 -4.28
N SER A 206 21.83 4.16 -4.29
CA SER A 206 21.62 5.07 -3.15
C SER A 206 20.18 5.56 -3.00
N GLN A 207 19.37 5.41 -4.06
CA GLN A 207 17.96 5.83 -4.08
C GLN A 207 17.01 4.64 -4.13
N TYR A 208 17.53 3.42 -4.19
CA TYR A 208 16.70 2.23 -4.30
C TYR A 208 15.81 2.08 -3.06
N LYS A 209 14.52 1.88 -3.33
CA LYS A 209 13.54 1.44 -2.36
C LYS A 209 12.85 0.23 -2.96
N THR A 210 12.61 -0.79 -2.14
CA THR A 210 11.81 -1.94 -2.54
C THR A 210 10.45 -1.45 -3.03
N PRO A 211 10.06 -1.74 -4.28
CA PRO A 211 8.76 -1.31 -4.78
C PRO A 211 7.65 -2.06 -4.03
N SER A 212 6.60 -1.35 -3.62
CA SER A 212 5.46 -1.94 -2.92
C SER A 212 4.64 -2.89 -3.81
N CYS A 213 4.75 -2.76 -5.15
CA CYS A 213 4.21 -3.71 -6.12
C CYS A 213 5.15 -3.93 -7.31
N ILE A 214 5.31 -5.18 -7.72
CA ILE A 214 6.14 -5.61 -8.85
C ILE A 214 5.27 -5.84 -10.08
N LYS A 215 5.68 -5.24 -11.20
CA LYS A 215 5.07 -5.43 -12.52
C LYS A 215 5.98 -6.18 -13.51
N SER A 216 7.30 -6.21 -13.27
CA SER A 216 8.25 -6.91 -14.15
C SER A 216 8.18 -8.43 -13.93
N LYS A 217 8.03 -9.17 -15.02
CA LYS A 217 7.98 -10.65 -14.99
C LYS A 217 9.30 -11.25 -14.50
N GLU A 218 10.42 -10.61 -14.80
CA GLU A 218 11.77 -11.02 -14.41
C GLU A 218 11.95 -10.84 -12.90
N ALA A 219 11.53 -9.70 -12.36
CA ALA A 219 11.53 -9.45 -10.91
C ALA A 219 10.65 -10.46 -10.16
N LEU A 220 9.46 -10.80 -10.70
CA LEU A 220 8.61 -11.83 -10.13
C LEU A 220 9.28 -13.21 -10.15
N LYS A 221 9.93 -13.59 -11.26
CA LYS A 221 10.68 -14.86 -11.35
C LYS A 221 11.77 -14.97 -10.28
N ILE A 222 12.48 -13.87 -9.98
CA ILE A 222 13.50 -13.85 -8.93
C ILE A 222 12.87 -14.21 -7.58
N LEU A 223 11.77 -13.57 -7.20
CA LEU A 223 11.10 -13.83 -5.93
C LEU A 223 10.46 -15.23 -5.90
N ASP A 224 9.81 -15.65 -6.98
CA ASP A 224 9.16 -16.96 -7.07
C ASP A 224 10.17 -18.11 -6.97
N SER A 225 11.35 -17.96 -7.57
CA SER A 225 12.44 -18.96 -7.45
C SER A 225 12.99 -19.09 -6.03
N ARG A 226 12.73 -18.09 -5.18
CA ARG A 226 13.20 -18.01 -3.79
C ARG A 226 12.06 -18.19 -2.77
N ALA A 227 10.85 -18.51 -3.21
CA ALA A 227 9.73 -18.79 -2.34
C ALA A 227 9.95 -20.13 -1.61
N ILE A 228 9.90 -20.10 -0.27
CA ILE A 228 10.01 -21.27 0.61
C ILE A 228 8.67 -21.73 1.16
N GLY A 229 7.63 -20.91 1.06
CA GLY A 229 6.27 -21.27 1.47
C GLY A 229 5.23 -20.43 0.75
N LYS A 230 4.09 -21.04 0.45
CA LYS A 230 2.93 -20.39 -0.16
C LYS A 230 1.71 -20.68 0.70
N PHE A 231 1.03 -19.64 1.13
CA PHE A 231 -0.09 -19.73 2.07
C PHE A 231 -1.25 -18.91 1.52
N PHE A 232 -2.44 -19.49 1.49
CA PHE A 232 -3.64 -18.83 0.99
C PHE A 232 -4.60 -18.56 2.15
N SER A 233 -5.32 -17.43 2.09
CA SER A 233 -6.37 -17.14 3.06
C SER A 233 -7.42 -18.26 3.07
N PRO A 234 -7.62 -18.98 4.19
CA PRO A 234 -8.54 -20.11 4.28
C PRO A 234 -10.01 -19.67 4.38
N LYS A 235 -10.28 -18.40 4.68
CA LYS A 235 -11.61 -17.87 4.96
C LYS A 235 -11.89 -16.65 4.10
N THR A 236 -13.16 -16.40 3.81
CA THR A 236 -13.59 -15.10 3.26
C THR A 236 -13.65 -14.07 4.38
N PRO A 237 -13.18 -12.83 4.15
CA PRO A 237 -13.19 -11.79 5.17
C PRO A 237 -14.62 -11.40 5.58
N PHE A 238 -14.79 -11.02 6.84
CA PHE A 238 -16.08 -10.56 7.37
C PHE A 238 -16.45 -9.18 6.80
N ILE A 239 -17.71 -9.02 6.41
CA ILE A 239 -18.30 -7.75 6.02
C ILE A 239 -19.40 -7.47 7.04
N CYS A 240 -19.29 -6.38 7.81
CA CYS A 240 -20.39 -5.92 8.63
C CYS A 240 -21.48 -5.37 7.70
N ASP A 241 -22.69 -5.91 7.80
CA ASP A 241 -23.90 -5.38 7.16
C ASP A 241 -24.42 -4.13 7.88
#